data_AF-A0A183UAK1-F1
#
_entry.id   AF-A0A183UAK1-F1
#
_cell.length_a   1.000
_cell.length_b   1.000
_cell.length_c   1.000
_cell.angle_alpha   90.00
_cell.angle_beta   90.00
_cell.angle_gamma   90.00
#
_symmetry.space_group_name_H-M   'P 1'
#
loop_
_entity.id
_entity.type
_entity.pdbx_description
1 polymer ?
#
loop_
_entity_poly.entity_id
_entity_poly.type
_entity_poly.pdbx_seq_one_letter_code
_entity_poly.pdbx_strand_id
1 'polypeptide(L)'
;MFPSGGLSDAKNILTAHHIGNIFLSVAFFIVKITPGVCNVIFAMEEECGLDRREHEIMVFLGVIILWKNRKASNWLHYLANVFLFSKMANVFLFLRAEPLIGSIYVLLCIAGLKIRYVTTLTLMLYLASDCCLIDTFAFTCVFAVHAVLFPEPAYTGPEKITYFNGTELYDEVQRNKRVTWLVQFYTTWSPECKHIAPVFAQLSDRFALPNLRFAKFDVGRWPKEAERFRINTHPASRQLPTISLFKDGKEVLRRPTIQNKRAIPFVFTQENCILEFDINNLYNECKSNLNKHGKEILKKDHGDERTE
;
A
#
# COMPACT_ATOMS: atom_id res chain seq x y z
N MET A 1 28.24 -3.51 8.33
CA MET A 1 28.17 -4.98 8.41
C MET A 1 26.70 -5.31 8.58
N PHE A 2 26.08 -5.96 7.60
CA PHE A 2 24.64 -6.25 7.59
C PHE A 2 24.32 -7.43 8.52
N PRO A 3 23.25 -7.41 9.33
CA PRO A 3 22.75 -8.62 9.96
C PRO A 3 21.98 -9.43 8.91
N SER A 4 22.51 -10.60 8.58
CA SER A 4 22.10 -11.46 7.46
C SER A 4 21.01 -12.48 7.82
N GLY A 5 20.23 -12.27 8.89
CA GLY A 5 19.21 -13.21 9.37
C GLY A 5 17.80 -12.99 8.81
N GLY A 6 17.33 -11.74 8.72
CA GLY A 6 15.92 -11.46 8.35
C GLY A 6 15.64 -11.33 6.85
N LEU A 7 16.67 -11.03 6.05
CA LEU A 7 16.48 -10.78 4.61
C LEU A 7 16.31 -12.09 3.82
N SER A 8 16.88 -13.20 4.27
CA SER A 8 16.70 -14.52 3.65
C SER A 8 15.30 -15.06 3.92
N ASP A 9 14.80 -14.94 5.15
CA ASP A 9 13.48 -15.46 5.53
C ASP A 9 12.36 -14.63 4.93
N ALA A 10 12.50 -13.30 4.91
CA ALA A 10 11.57 -12.43 4.19
C ALA A 10 11.60 -12.67 2.68
N LYS A 11 12.78 -12.90 2.07
CA LYS A 11 12.88 -13.29 0.66
C LYS A 11 12.28 -14.67 0.40
N ASN A 12 12.44 -15.63 1.31
CA ASN A 12 11.89 -16.98 1.18
C ASN A 12 10.37 -16.98 1.31
N ILE A 13 9.81 -16.23 2.27
CA ILE A 13 8.36 -16.02 2.43
C ILE A 13 7.79 -15.28 1.22
N LEU A 14 8.48 -14.25 0.72
CA LEU A 14 8.07 -13.51 -0.46
C LEU A 14 8.10 -14.41 -1.72
N THR A 15 9.10 -15.29 -1.83
CA THR A 15 9.23 -16.25 -2.94
C THR A 15 8.12 -17.31 -2.88
N ALA A 16 7.87 -17.91 -1.72
CA ALA A 16 6.79 -18.87 -1.53
C ALA A 16 5.40 -18.25 -1.76
N HIS A 17 5.20 -17.02 -1.28
CA HIS A 17 3.97 -16.26 -1.52
C HIS A 17 3.75 -15.99 -3.01
N HIS A 18 4.79 -15.56 -3.74
CA HIS A 18 4.68 -15.34 -5.18
C HIS A 18 4.43 -16.63 -5.95
N ILE A 19 5.08 -17.74 -5.58
CA ILE A 19 4.86 -19.06 -6.20
C ILE A 19 3.40 -19.52 -5.99
N GLY A 20 2.88 -19.43 -4.76
CA GLY A 20 1.48 -19.78 -4.47
C GLY A 20 0.48 -18.88 -5.21
N ASN A 21 0.80 -17.59 -5.35
CA ASN A 21 -0.03 -16.67 -6.12
C ASN A 21 -0.04 -17.01 -7.61
N ILE A 22 1.11 -17.34 -8.19
CA ILE A 22 1.21 -17.80 -9.59
C ILE A 22 0.32 -19.02 -9.77
N PHE A 23 0.48 -20.05 -8.93
CA PHE A 23 -0.28 -21.29 -9.03
C PHE A 23 -1.80 -21.04 -9.01
N LEU A 24 -2.28 -20.28 -8.02
CA LEU A 24 -3.70 -19.93 -7.91
C LEU A 24 -4.17 -19.11 -9.13
N SER A 25 -3.37 -18.18 -9.63
CA SER A 25 -3.73 -17.33 -10.78
C SER A 25 -3.86 -18.10 -12.10
N VAL A 26 -3.19 -19.24 -12.26
CA VAL A 26 -3.30 -20.08 -13.47
C VAL A 26 -4.08 -21.37 -13.26
N ALA A 27 -4.55 -21.64 -12.04
CA ALA A 27 -5.15 -22.91 -11.64
C ALA A 27 -6.29 -23.37 -12.56
N PHE A 28 -7.25 -22.50 -12.89
CA PHE A 28 -8.38 -22.90 -13.73
C PHE A 28 -7.95 -23.34 -15.12
N PHE A 29 -7.06 -22.58 -15.74
CA PHE A 29 -6.49 -22.89 -17.06
C PHE A 29 -5.73 -24.22 -17.04
N ILE A 30 -4.89 -24.45 -16.02
CA ILE A 30 -4.14 -25.71 -15.87
C ILE A 30 -5.08 -26.90 -15.69
N VAL A 31 -6.10 -26.79 -14.84
CA VAL A 31 -7.05 -27.88 -14.59
C VAL A 31 -7.80 -28.24 -15.88
N LYS A 32 -8.29 -27.25 -16.64
CA LYS A 32 -9.08 -27.47 -17.87
C LYS A 32 -8.27 -27.90 -19.10
N ILE A 33 -6.96 -27.71 -19.11
CA ILE A 33 -6.08 -28.15 -20.22
C ILE A 33 -5.45 -29.52 -19.94
N THR A 34 -5.35 -29.92 -18.67
CA THR A 34 -4.70 -31.18 -18.29
C THR A 34 -5.76 -32.29 -18.23
N PRO A 35 -5.86 -33.20 -19.21
CA PRO A 35 -7.00 -34.12 -19.33
C PRO A 35 -7.20 -35.02 -18.11
N GLY A 36 -6.11 -35.54 -17.54
CA GLY A 36 -6.19 -36.38 -16.34
C GLY A 36 -6.67 -35.63 -15.10
N VAL A 37 -6.37 -34.33 -14.97
CA VAL A 37 -6.79 -33.52 -13.83
C VAL A 37 -8.23 -33.01 -14.03
N CYS A 38 -8.55 -32.57 -15.25
CA CYS A 38 -9.90 -32.12 -15.62
C CYS A 38 -10.94 -33.21 -15.35
N ASN A 39 -10.67 -34.43 -15.80
CA ASN A 39 -11.61 -35.55 -15.67
C ASN A 39 -11.83 -35.96 -14.22
N VAL A 40 -10.79 -35.88 -13.38
CA VAL A 40 -10.89 -36.19 -11.94
C VAL A 40 -11.64 -35.11 -11.18
N ILE A 41 -11.39 -33.84 -11.52
CA ILE A 41 -11.94 -32.70 -10.77
C ILE A 41 -13.39 -32.43 -11.16
N PHE A 42 -13.71 -32.45 -12.45
CA PHE A 42 -15.03 -32.04 -12.95
C PHE A 42 -15.94 -33.21 -13.33
N ALA A 43 -15.45 -34.46 -13.22
CA ALA A 43 -16.22 -35.69 -13.45
C ALA A 43 -17.15 -35.65 -14.68
N MET A 44 -16.72 -35.00 -15.77
CA MET A 44 -17.51 -34.81 -16.99
C MET A 44 -17.13 -35.82 -18.08
N GLU A 45 -18.14 -36.33 -18.80
CA GLU A 45 -18.00 -37.16 -20.01
C GLU A 45 -17.67 -36.34 -21.28
N GLU A 46 -17.77 -35.01 -21.25
CA GLU A 46 -17.48 -34.14 -22.40
C GLU A 46 -16.06 -33.53 -22.35
N GLU A 47 -15.49 -33.36 -23.53
CA GLU A 47 -14.07 -33.11 -23.82
C GLU A 47 -13.39 -32.08 -22.89
N CYS A 48 -12.24 -32.47 -22.33
CA CYS A 48 -11.37 -31.58 -21.57
C CYS A 48 -10.92 -30.40 -22.44
N GLY A 49 -11.42 -29.21 -22.15
CA GLY A 49 -11.10 -27.98 -22.87
C GLY A 49 -11.77 -26.76 -22.27
N LEU A 50 -11.40 -25.59 -22.81
CA LEU A 50 -11.99 -24.31 -22.44
C LEU A 50 -13.18 -24.00 -23.35
N ASP A 51 -14.35 -23.78 -22.75
CA ASP A 51 -15.54 -23.37 -23.48
C ASP A 51 -15.35 -21.98 -24.11
N ARG A 52 -16.17 -21.65 -25.11
CA ARG A 52 -16.19 -20.31 -25.71
C ARG A 52 -16.39 -19.19 -24.67
N ARG A 53 -17.29 -19.40 -23.71
CA ARG A 53 -17.55 -18.43 -22.62
C ARG A 53 -16.33 -18.28 -21.70
N GLU A 54 -15.62 -19.36 -21.42
CA GLU A 54 -14.41 -19.34 -20.58
C GLU A 54 -13.26 -18.61 -21.28
N HIS A 55 -13.10 -18.82 -22.59
CA HIS A 55 -12.18 -18.06 -23.43
C HIS A 55 -12.51 -16.56 -23.44
N GLU A 56 -13.78 -16.18 -23.61
CA GLU A 56 -14.22 -14.78 -23.57
C GLU A 56 -13.88 -14.11 -22.23
N ILE A 57 -14.06 -14.82 -21.11
CA ILE A 57 -13.68 -14.35 -19.77
C ILE A 57 -12.17 -14.17 -19.64
N MET A 58 -11.36 -15.09 -20.17
CA MET A 58 -9.89 -14.96 -20.13
C MET A 58 -9.37 -13.80 -20.99
N VAL A 59 -9.97 -13.56 -22.16
CA VAL A 59 -9.64 -12.41 -23.00
C VAL A 59 -10.02 -11.10 -22.30
N PHE A 60 -11.22 -11.04 -21.70
CA PHE A 60 -11.66 -9.88 -20.92
C PHE A 60 -10.74 -9.60 -19.72
N LEU A 61 -10.32 -10.64 -19.01
CA LEU A 61 -9.33 -10.55 -17.94
C LEU A 61 -8.02 -9.91 -18.45
N GLY A 62 -7.50 -10.36 -19.60
CA GLY A 62 -6.30 -9.79 -20.22
C GLY A 62 -6.43 -8.29 -20.48
N VAL A 63 -7.57 -7.85 -21.02
CA VAL A 63 -7.87 -6.42 -21.25
C VAL A 63 -7.93 -5.63 -19.95
N ILE A 64 -8.62 -6.15 -18.91
CA ILE A 64 -8.69 -5.50 -17.59
C ILE A 64 -7.30 -5.33 -16.98
N ILE A 65 -6.48 -6.39 -17.00
CA ILE A 65 -5.13 -6.36 -16.45
C ILE A 65 -4.30 -5.27 -17.15
N LEU A 66 -4.35 -5.19 -18.47
CA LEU A 66 -3.64 -4.17 -19.24
C LEU A 66 -4.15 -2.75 -18.92
N TRP A 67 -5.48 -2.56 -18.87
CA TRP A 67 -6.08 -1.26 -18.61
C TRP A 67 -5.81 -0.76 -17.18
N LYS A 68 -5.97 -1.62 -16.16
CA LYS A 68 -5.73 -1.26 -14.77
C LYS A 68 -4.27 -0.99 -14.47
N ASN A 69 -3.36 -1.69 -15.15
CA ASN A 69 -1.92 -1.51 -14.94
C ASN A 69 -1.31 -0.32 -15.68
N ARG A 70 -2.06 0.43 -16.50
CA ARG A 70 -1.56 1.61 -17.23
C ARG A 70 -0.96 2.72 -16.33
N LYS A 71 -1.25 2.69 -15.02
CA LYS A 71 -0.74 3.65 -14.01
C LYS A 71 0.06 2.98 -12.89
N ALA A 72 0.49 1.73 -13.08
CA ALA A 72 1.30 1.05 -12.08
C ALA A 72 2.63 1.80 -11.90
N SER A 73 2.92 2.23 -10.68
CA SER A 73 4.12 3.01 -10.36
C SER A 73 5.37 2.13 -10.16
N ASN A 74 5.19 0.84 -9.90
CA ASN A 74 6.28 -0.12 -9.74
C ASN A 74 5.87 -1.53 -10.22
N TRP A 75 6.88 -2.39 -10.46
CA TRP A 75 6.68 -3.75 -10.96
C TRP A 75 5.97 -4.66 -9.95
N LEU A 76 6.18 -4.41 -8.65
CA LEU A 76 5.57 -5.21 -7.58
C LEU A 76 4.05 -4.97 -7.50
N HIS A 77 3.59 -3.73 -7.68
CA HIS A 77 2.18 -3.38 -7.79
C HIS A 77 1.57 -3.93 -9.09
N TYR A 78 2.33 -3.91 -10.19
CA TYR A 78 1.90 -4.54 -11.44
C TYR A 78 1.60 -6.03 -11.22
N LEU A 79 2.56 -6.76 -10.65
CA LEU A 79 2.45 -8.19 -10.39
C LEU A 79 1.32 -8.51 -9.39
N ALA A 80 1.17 -7.69 -8.34
CA ALA A 80 0.07 -7.83 -7.39
C ALA A 80 -1.31 -7.64 -8.05
N ASN A 81 -1.45 -6.70 -8.99
CA ASN A 81 -2.68 -6.51 -9.74
C ASN A 81 -2.98 -7.69 -10.67
N VAL A 82 -1.95 -8.22 -11.36
CA VAL A 82 -2.09 -9.43 -12.19
C VAL A 82 -2.66 -10.58 -11.34
N PHE A 83 -2.02 -10.88 -10.19
CA PHE A 83 -2.49 -11.97 -9.33
C PHE A 83 -3.90 -11.74 -8.79
N LEU A 84 -4.24 -10.50 -8.42
CA LEU A 84 -5.57 -10.13 -7.97
C LEU A 84 -6.65 -10.43 -9.01
N PHE A 85 -6.51 -9.89 -10.21
CA PHE A 85 -7.53 -10.05 -11.25
C PHE A 85 -7.60 -11.50 -11.74
N SER A 86 -6.47 -12.18 -11.90
CA SER A 86 -6.46 -13.59 -12.32
C SER A 86 -7.14 -14.51 -11.31
N LYS A 87 -6.89 -14.31 -10.00
CA LYS A 87 -7.56 -15.13 -8.98
C LYS A 87 -9.06 -14.90 -8.95
N MET A 88 -9.50 -13.66 -9.11
CA MET A 88 -10.94 -13.35 -9.14
C MET A 88 -11.63 -13.95 -10.35
N ALA A 89 -11.01 -13.88 -11.53
CA ALA A 89 -11.52 -14.55 -12.72
C ALA A 89 -11.59 -16.08 -12.49
N ASN A 90 -10.58 -16.67 -11.88
CA ASN A 90 -10.59 -18.10 -11.55
C ASN A 90 -11.69 -18.46 -10.54
N VAL A 91 -12.00 -17.62 -9.55
CA VAL A 91 -13.15 -17.84 -8.66
C VAL A 91 -14.44 -17.96 -9.48
N PHE A 92 -14.67 -17.02 -10.39
CA PHE A 92 -15.85 -17.03 -11.25
C PHE A 92 -15.89 -18.27 -12.16
N LEU A 93 -14.75 -18.60 -12.78
CA LEU A 93 -14.63 -19.74 -13.68
C LEU A 93 -14.87 -21.07 -12.95
N PHE A 94 -14.27 -21.28 -11.77
CA PHE A 94 -14.51 -22.50 -10.98
C PHE A 94 -15.95 -22.58 -10.45
N LEU A 95 -16.54 -21.48 -9.96
CA LEU A 95 -17.93 -21.49 -9.50
C LEU A 95 -18.92 -21.77 -10.64
N ARG A 96 -18.60 -21.30 -11.86
CA ARG A 96 -19.39 -21.58 -13.06
C ARG A 96 -19.26 -23.04 -13.51
N ALA A 97 -18.05 -23.59 -13.47
CA ALA A 97 -17.80 -24.97 -13.87
C ALA A 97 -18.40 -25.97 -12.87
N GLU A 98 -18.09 -25.81 -11.59
CA GLU A 98 -18.63 -26.64 -10.53
C GLU A 98 -18.65 -25.89 -9.17
N PRO A 99 -19.83 -25.62 -8.58
CA PRO A 99 -19.95 -24.81 -7.38
C PRO A 99 -19.15 -25.32 -6.16
N LEU A 100 -19.01 -26.64 -6.00
CA LEU A 100 -18.28 -27.25 -4.89
C LEU A 100 -16.77 -26.96 -5.00
N ILE A 101 -16.17 -27.22 -6.17
CA ILE A 101 -14.76 -26.95 -6.45
C ILE A 101 -14.48 -25.45 -6.40
N GLY A 102 -15.39 -24.61 -6.91
CA GLY A 102 -15.31 -23.15 -6.76
C GLY A 102 -15.28 -22.69 -5.30
N SER A 103 -16.10 -23.31 -4.44
CA SER A 103 -16.10 -23.00 -3.00
C SER A 103 -14.77 -23.37 -2.33
N ILE A 104 -14.18 -24.52 -2.69
CA ILE A 104 -12.86 -24.94 -2.21
C ILE A 104 -11.77 -23.97 -2.68
N TYR A 105 -11.81 -23.56 -3.95
CA TYR A 105 -10.86 -22.60 -4.50
C TYR A 105 -10.96 -21.22 -3.82
N VAL A 106 -12.17 -20.77 -3.47
CA VAL A 106 -12.37 -19.54 -2.68
C VAL A 106 -11.74 -19.67 -1.30
N LEU A 107 -11.94 -20.79 -0.60
CA LEU A 107 -11.31 -21.05 0.70
C LEU A 107 -9.78 -21.04 0.61
N LEU A 108 -9.21 -21.65 -0.43
CA LEU A 108 -7.76 -21.62 -0.70
C LEU A 108 -7.25 -20.21 -1.00
N CYS A 109 -8.02 -19.40 -1.73
CA CYS A 109 -7.68 -18.00 -1.97
C CYS A 109 -7.69 -17.20 -0.66
N ILE A 110 -8.69 -17.37 0.20
CA ILE A 110 -8.82 -16.67 1.49
C ILE A 110 -7.70 -17.09 2.45
N ALA A 111 -7.37 -18.38 2.50
CA ALA A 111 -6.26 -18.90 3.32
C ALA A 111 -4.89 -18.31 2.91
N GLY A 112 -4.75 -17.83 1.66
CA GLY A 112 -3.51 -17.25 1.14
C GLY A 112 -3.48 -15.72 1.00
N LEU A 113 -4.56 -14.97 1.28
CA LEU A 113 -4.69 -13.56 0.90
C LEU A 113 -5.03 -12.59 2.03
N LYS A 114 -4.30 -11.48 2.02
CA LYS A 114 -4.65 -10.22 2.68
C LYS A 114 -5.85 -9.56 1.98
N ILE A 115 -6.97 -9.39 2.68
CA ILE A 115 -8.01 -8.32 2.71
C ILE A 115 -8.39 -7.55 1.41
N ARG A 116 -7.43 -7.17 0.56
CA ARG A 116 -7.65 -6.37 -0.67
C ARG A 116 -8.34 -7.14 -1.81
N TYR A 117 -8.45 -8.46 -1.71
CA TYR A 117 -8.99 -9.33 -2.76
C TYR A 117 -10.51 -9.51 -2.68
N VAL A 118 -11.07 -9.42 -1.48
CA VAL A 118 -12.50 -9.62 -1.24
C VAL A 118 -13.31 -8.48 -1.85
N THR A 119 -12.81 -7.24 -1.74
CA THR A 119 -13.51 -6.05 -2.23
C THR A 119 -13.67 -6.00 -3.75
N THR A 120 -12.67 -6.51 -4.48
CA THR A 120 -12.70 -6.51 -5.94
C THR A 120 -13.49 -7.74 -6.46
N LEU A 121 -13.44 -8.88 -5.74
CA LEU A 121 -14.23 -10.09 -6.03
C LEU A 121 -15.74 -9.84 -5.94
N THR A 122 -16.21 -9.13 -4.90
CA THR A 122 -17.62 -8.78 -4.74
C THR A 122 -18.13 -7.89 -5.88
N LEU A 123 -17.32 -6.96 -6.39
CA LEU A 123 -17.69 -6.07 -7.49
C LEU A 123 -17.82 -6.82 -8.83
N MET A 124 -16.98 -7.84 -9.07
CA MET A 124 -17.08 -8.66 -10.29
C MET A 124 -18.23 -9.68 -10.22
N LEU A 125 -18.49 -10.27 -9.05
CA LEU A 125 -19.69 -11.11 -8.85
C LEU A 125 -20.96 -10.28 -9.06
N TYR A 126 -20.98 -9.03 -8.59
CA TYR A 126 -22.09 -8.09 -8.81
C TYR A 126 -22.33 -7.76 -10.29
N LEU A 127 -21.28 -7.67 -11.11
CA LEU A 127 -21.40 -7.39 -12.55
C LEU A 127 -21.71 -8.63 -13.40
N ALA A 128 -21.55 -9.83 -12.83
CA ALA A 128 -21.74 -11.10 -13.53
C ALA A 128 -23.10 -11.78 -13.22
N SER A 129 -23.84 -11.30 -12.23
CA SER A 129 -25.17 -11.81 -11.90
C SER A 129 -26.25 -11.00 -12.61
N ASP A 130 -26.89 -11.59 -13.63
CA ASP A 130 -28.19 -11.11 -14.08
C ASP A 130 -29.23 -11.44 -12.99
N CYS A 131 -29.84 -10.40 -12.42
CA CYS A 131 -31.02 -10.40 -11.51
C CYS A 131 -30.84 -10.90 -10.06
N CYS A 132 -30.82 -9.96 -9.10
CA CYS A 132 -31.79 -9.82 -7.99
C CYS A 132 -31.36 -8.71 -6.98
N LEU A 133 -32.32 -7.90 -6.52
CA LEU A 133 -32.08 -6.83 -5.53
C LEU A 133 -31.58 -7.40 -4.17
N ILE A 134 -31.99 -8.63 -3.85
CA ILE A 134 -31.66 -9.36 -2.62
C ILE A 134 -30.18 -9.80 -2.63
N ASP A 135 -29.67 -10.28 -3.77
CA ASP A 135 -28.27 -10.68 -3.89
C ASP A 135 -27.34 -9.47 -3.79
N THR A 136 -27.70 -8.36 -4.45
CA THR A 136 -27.03 -7.07 -4.32
C THR A 136 -26.91 -6.63 -2.84
N PHE A 137 -28.02 -6.73 -2.10
CA PHE A 137 -28.06 -6.34 -0.69
C PHE A 137 -27.20 -7.27 0.18
N ALA A 138 -27.30 -8.59 -0.01
CA ALA A 138 -26.47 -9.55 0.70
C ALA A 138 -24.97 -9.32 0.44
N PHE A 139 -24.57 -9.07 -0.82
CA PHE A 139 -23.18 -8.80 -1.18
C PHE A 139 -22.63 -7.49 -0.62
N THR A 140 -23.45 -6.43 -0.60
CA THR A 140 -23.07 -5.15 0.03
C THR A 140 -22.94 -5.27 1.54
N CYS A 141 -23.82 -6.03 2.21
CA CYS A 141 -23.70 -6.35 3.62
C CYS A 141 -22.44 -7.16 3.94
N VAL A 142 -22.14 -8.20 3.15
CA VAL A 142 -20.91 -8.99 3.33
C VAL A 142 -19.66 -8.12 3.13
N PHE A 143 -19.65 -7.25 2.11
CA PHE A 143 -18.55 -6.31 1.89
C PHE A 143 -18.38 -5.34 3.06
N ALA A 144 -19.48 -4.76 3.56
CA ALA A 144 -19.45 -3.85 4.70
C ALA A 144 -18.94 -4.56 5.97
N VAL A 145 -19.44 -5.76 6.25
CA VAL A 145 -18.99 -6.59 7.38
C VAL A 145 -17.50 -6.93 7.23
N HIS A 146 -17.04 -7.31 6.04
CA HIS A 146 -15.64 -7.65 5.82
C HIS A 146 -14.71 -6.42 5.94
N ALA A 147 -15.13 -5.27 5.43
CA ALA A 147 -14.40 -4.01 5.59
C ALA A 147 -14.29 -3.56 7.05
N VAL A 148 -15.30 -3.85 7.87
CA VAL A 148 -15.32 -3.54 9.30
C VAL A 148 -14.49 -4.54 10.11
N LEU A 149 -14.61 -5.84 9.83
CA LEU A 149 -13.92 -6.89 10.57
C LEU A 149 -12.44 -7.01 10.20
N PHE A 150 -12.07 -6.65 8.97
CA PHE A 150 -10.71 -6.79 8.46
C PHE A 150 -10.21 -5.48 7.83
N PRO A 151 -9.83 -4.48 8.64
CA PRO A 151 -9.23 -3.26 8.12
C PRO A 151 -7.88 -3.55 7.44
N GLU A 152 -7.53 -2.76 6.41
CA GLU A 152 -6.21 -2.85 5.77
C GLU A 152 -5.10 -2.81 6.83
N PRO A 153 -4.11 -3.73 6.80
CA PRO A 153 -3.06 -3.74 7.79
C PRO A 153 -2.24 -2.45 7.65
N ALA A 154 -2.27 -1.63 8.70
CA ALA A 154 -1.37 -0.49 8.82
C ALA A 154 0.06 -0.97 8.96
N TYR A 155 1.04 -0.16 8.55
CA TYR A 155 2.45 -0.46 8.80
C TYR A 155 2.69 -0.50 10.32
N THR A 156 3.23 -1.62 10.81
CA THR A 156 3.53 -1.84 12.23
C THR A 156 5.03 -1.96 12.52
N GLY A 157 5.88 -1.62 11.55
CA GLY A 157 7.34 -1.64 11.75
C GLY A 157 7.81 -0.46 12.61
N PRO A 158 9.11 -0.42 12.94
CA PRO A 158 9.68 0.68 13.72
C PRO A 158 9.52 1.99 12.95
N GLU A 159 9.18 3.06 13.68
CA GLU A 159 9.12 4.42 13.19
C GLU A 159 9.50 5.42 14.30
N LYS A 160 10.20 6.49 13.93
CA LYS A 160 10.59 7.58 14.85
C LYS A 160 9.87 8.86 14.48
N ILE A 161 8.52 8.79 14.50
CA ILE A 161 7.63 9.89 14.09
C ILE A 161 6.94 10.53 15.29
N THR A 162 6.95 11.86 15.31
CA THR A 162 6.13 12.63 16.26
C THR A 162 4.77 12.94 15.64
N TYR A 163 3.70 12.50 16.29
CA TYR A 163 2.33 12.78 15.86
C TYR A 163 1.84 14.07 16.51
N PHE A 164 1.51 15.07 15.69
CA PHE A 164 0.96 16.32 16.19
C PHE A 164 -0.56 16.34 16.02
N ASN A 165 -1.24 16.74 17.09
CA ASN A 165 -2.67 16.93 17.12
C ASN A 165 -2.93 18.38 17.56
N GLY A 166 -3.65 19.14 16.75
CA GLY A 166 -4.18 20.45 17.11
C GLY A 166 -3.35 21.54 16.49
N THR A 167 -3.05 22.58 17.26
CA THR A 167 -2.27 23.75 16.80
C THR A 167 -0.79 23.66 17.18
N GLU A 168 -0.38 22.58 17.85
CA GLU A 168 0.95 22.42 18.45
C GLU A 168 2.08 22.39 17.43
N LEU A 169 1.84 21.82 16.24
CA LEU A 169 2.87 21.66 15.22
C LEU A 169 3.50 23.00 14.83
N TYR A 170 2.68 24.00 14.54
CA TYR A 170 3.20 25.31 14.13
C TYR A 170 4.01 25.95 15.25
N ASP A 171 3.48 25.91 16.47
CA ASP A 171 4.13 26.52 17.63
C ASP A 171 5.46 25.83 17.96
N GLU A 172 5.53 24.50 17.82
CA GLU A 172 6.74 23.72 18.02
C GLU A 172 7.81 24.04 16.96
N VAL A 173 7.41 24.14 15.68
CA VAL A 173 8.30 24.53 14.58
C VAL A 173 8.85 25.95 14.78
N GLN A 174 8.05 26.88 15.33
CA GLN A 174 8.49 28.24 15.63
C GLN A 174 9.35 28.33 16.89
N ARG A 175 9.01 27.57 17.93
CA ARG A 175 9.67 27.58 19.23
C ARG A 175 11.10 27.06 19.13
N ASN A 176 11.31 25.92 18.46
CA ASN A 176 12.62 25.28 18.40
C ASN A 176 13.22 25.31 17.00
N LYS A 177 13.72 26.49 16.60
CA LYS A 177 14.31 26.73 15.28
C LYS A 177 15.57 25.91 14.98
N ARG A 178 16.23 25.36 16.00
CA ARG A 178 17.42 24.51 15.85
C ARG A 178 17.09 23.11 15.35
N VAL A 179 15.82 22.70 15.45
CA VAL A 179 15.36 21.40 14.97
C VAL A 179 14.87 21.56 13.55
N THR A 180 15.42 20.74 12.66
CA THR A 180 14.90 20.58 11.31
C THR A 180 13.79 19.55 11.32
N TRP A 181 12.68 19.85 10.66
CA TRP A 181 11.51 18.97 10.61
C TRP A 181 11.19 18.55 9.18
N LEU A 182 11.03 17.24 8.95
CA LEU A 182 10.23 16.75 7.85
C LEU A 182 8.82 16.45 8.36
N VAL A 183 7.82 17.13 7.81
CA VAL A 183 6.43 16.98 8.22
C VAL A 183 5.62 16.39 7.07
N GLN A 184 4.98 15.24 7.30
CA GLN A 184 3.98 14.66 6.42
C GLN A 184 2.58 15.12 6.84
N PHE A 185 1.95 15.91 5.97
CA PHE A 185 0.54 16.28 6.07
C PHE A 185 -0.29 15.25 5.33
N TYR A 186 -1.23 14.63 6.05
CA TYR A 186 -2.02 13.51 5.54
C TYR A 186 -3.49 13.60 5.95
N THR A 187 -4.30 12.71 5.39
CA THR A 187 -5.67 12.45 5.85
C THR A 187 -5.89 10.95 6.01
N THR A 188 -6.81 10.58 6.89
CA THR A 188 -7.14 9.17 7.17
C THR A 188 -7.94 8.49 6.05
N TRP A 189 -8.63 9.29 5.22
CA TRP A 189 -9.49 8.80 4.15
C TRP A 189 -8.80 8.76 2.78
N SER A 190 -7.65 9.41 2.58
CA SER A 190 -6.93 9.37 1.29
C SER A 190 -6.17 8.05 1.13
N PRO A 191 -6.42 7.28 0.05
CA PRO A 191 -5.70 6.04 -0.22
C PRO A 191 -4.21 6.30 -0.53
N GLU A 192 -3.87 7.42 -1.15
CA GLU A 192 -2.48 7.83 -1.41
C GLU A 192 -1.71 8.01 -0.10
N CYS A 193 -2.33 8.63 0.91
CA CYS A 193 -1.73 8.81 2.23
C CYS A 193 -1.40 7.46 2.89
N LYS A 194 -2.32 6.49 2.81
CA LYS A 194 -2.11 5.13 3.34
C LYS A 194 -0.93 4.42 2.68
N HIS A 195 -0.80 4.54 1.35
CA HIS A 195 0.30 3.91 0.61
C HIS A 195 1.68 4.50 0.96
N ILE A 196 1.74 5.78 1.35
CA ILE A 196 3.00 6.49 1.61
C ILE A 196 3.42 6.39 3.09
N ALA A 197 2.49 6.11 4.00
CA ALA A 197 2.77 5.89 5.42
C ALA A 197 3.99 4.97 5.70
N PRO A 198 4.15 3.79 5.07
CA PRO A 198 5.33 2.94 5.31
C PRO A 198 6.64 3.56 4.80
N VAL A 199 6.62 4.29 3.69
CA VAL A 199 7.82 4.95 3.14
C VAL A 199 8.32 6.01 4.12
N PHE A 200 7.40 6.84 4.63
CA PHE A 200 7.75 7.89 5.58
C PHE A 200 8.20 7.32 6.94
N ALA A 201 7.58 6.23 7.39
CA ALA A 201 8.01 5.50 8.58
C ALA A 201 9.45 4.98 8.46
N GLN A 202 9.79 4.30 7.36
CA GLN A 202 11.15 3.79 7.13
C GLN A 202 12.20 4.91 7.02
N LEU A 203 11.84 6.05 6.42
CA LEU A 203 12.72 7.22 6.39
C LEU A 203 12.96 7.77 7.80
N SER A 204 11.90 7.87 8.61
CA SER A 204 12.02 8.36 9.98
C SER A 204 12.92 7.47 10.85
N ASP A 205 12.77 6.16 10.73
CA ASP A 205 13.55 5.19 11.48
C ASP A 205 15.04 5.31 11.16
N ARG A 206 15.37 5.43 9.87
CA ARG A 206 16.76 5.50 9.38
C ARG A 206 17.45 6.84 9.62
N PHE A 207 16.72 7.96 9.53
CA PHE A 207 17.33 9.30 9.47
C PHE A 207 16.97 10.21 10.65
N ALA A 208 16.11 9.79 11.59
CA ALA A 208 15.80 10.62 12.74
C ALA A 208 17.04 10.85 13.62
N LEU A 209 17.22 12.11 14.03
CA LEU A 209 18.20 12.57 15.00
C LEU A 209 17.52 13.51 16.00
N PRO A 210 18.12 13.80 17.16
CA PRO A 210 17.57 14.76 18.12
C PRO A 210 17.27 16.15 17.52
N ASN A 211 18.01 16.56 16.49
CA ASN A 211 17.84 17.82 15.76
C ASN A 211 17.31 17.68 14.32
N LEU A 212 16.99 16.45 13.88
CA LEU A 212 16.33 16.16 12.60
C LEU A 212 15.15 15.22 12.86
N ARG A 213 13.95 15.78 12.97
CA ARG A 213 12.76 15.05 13.42
C ARG A 213 11.76 14.88 12.30
N PHE A 214 11.04 13.77 12.36
CA PHE A 214 9.96 13.43 11.44
C PHE A 214 8.63 13.60 12.15
N ALA A 215 7.65 14.17 11.47
CA ALA A 215 6.34 14.46 12.02
C ALA A 215 5.22 14.08 11.07
N LYS A 216 4.08 13.67 11.64
CA LYS A 216 2.83 13.45 10.91
C LYS A 216 1.75 14.37 11.47
N PHE A 217 0.96 14.98 10.59
CA PHE A 217 -0.14 15.86 10.96
C PHE A 217 -1.38 15.60 10.11
N ASP A 218 -2.50 15.30 10.77
CA ASP A 218 -3.78 15.03 10.12
C ASP A 218 -4.53 16.34 9.80
N VAL A 219 -4.36 16.81 8.57
CA VAL A 219 -5.05 18.00 8.06
C VAL A 219 -6.52 17.75 7.73
N GLY A 220 -6.92 16.48 7.63
CA GLY A 220 -8.31 16.09 7.39
C GLY A 220 -9.16 16.28 8.63
N ARG A 221 -8.57 16.02 9.81
CA ARG A 221 -9.20 16.34 11.08
C ARG A 221 -9.23 17.87 11.27
N TRP A 222 -8.09 18.57 11.10
CA TRP A 222 -7.93 19.99 11.44
C TRP A 222 -7.83 20.93 10.23
N PRO A 223 -8.95 21.36 9.63
CA PRO A 223 -8.95 22.15 8.39
C PRO A 223 -8.38 23.57 8.54
N LYS A 224 -8.49 24.18 9.74
CA LYS A 224 -7.90 25.51 9.99
C LYS A 224 -6.38 25.49 9.91
N GLU A 225 -5.76 24.42 10.41
CA GLU A 225 -4.30 24.25 10.29
C GLU A 225 -3.92 23.88 8.85
N ALA A 226 -4.75 23.12 8.14
CA ALA A 226 -4.55 22.88 6.71
C ALA A 226 -4.46 24.20 5.92
N GLU A 227 -5.35 25.15 6.20
CA GLU A 227 -5.31 26.49 5.61
C GLU A 227 -4.05 27.26 6.01
N ARG A 228 -3.67 27.20 7.29
CA ARG A 228 -2.43 27.81 7.81
C ARG A 228 -1.18 27.34 7.07
N PHE A 229 -1.09 26.04 6.78
CA PHE A 229 -0.01 25.43 5.99
C PHE A 229 -0.25 25.47 4.47
N ARG A 230 -1.32 26.14 4.02
CA ARG A 230 -1.69 26.28 2.60
C ARG A 230 -1.82 24.93 1.89
N ILE A 231 -2.54 23.99 2.51
CA ILE A 231 -2.79 22.64 2.02
C ILE A 231 -4.27 22.49 1.71
N ASN A 232 -4.58 22.25 0.45
CA ASN A 232 -5.95 21.98 0.01
C ASN A 232 -6.27 20.49 0.21
N THR A 233 -7.15 20.21 1.16
CA THR A 233 -7.57 18.84 1.52
C THR A 233 -8.63 18.26 0.58
N HIS A 234 -9.12 19.01 -0.41
CA HIS A 234 -10.13 18.50 -1.33
C HIS A 234 -9.58 17.32 -2.16
N PRO A 235 -10.30 16.19 -2.33
CA PRO A 235 -9.80 15.00 -3.04
C PRO A 235 -9.28 15.28 -4.46
N ALA A 236 -9.91 16.21 -5.18
CA ALA A 236 -9.51 16.60 -6.54
C ALA A 236 -8.23 17.48 -6.59
N SER A 237 -7.75 18.00 -5.46
CA SER A 237 -6.61 18.93 -5.41
C SER A 237 -5.27 18.24 -5.73
N ARG A 238 -5.18 16.93 -5.49
CA ARG A 238 -3.95 16.11 -5.57
C ARG A 238 -2.78 16.67 -4.76
N GLN A 239 -3.05 17.48 -3.73
CA GLN A 239 -2.03 17.99 -2.82
C GLN A 239 -1.68 16.99 -1.71
N LEU A 240 -2.54 16.00 -1.46
CA LEU A 240 -2.32 15.02 -0.41
C LEU A 240 -1.68 13.72 -0.95
N PRO A 241 -0.75 13.10 -0.20
CA PRO A 241 -0.07 13.69 0.96
C PRO A 241 0.89 14.82 0.52
N THR A 242 1.15 15.76 1.43
CA THR A 242 2.22 16.75 1.28
C THR A 242 3.33 16.43 2.28
N ILE A 243 4.58 16.39 1.82
CA ILE A 243 5.75 16.39 2.70
C ILE A 243 6.43 17.74 2.59
N SER A 244 6.68 18.39 3.72
CA SER A 244 7.33 19.69 3.82
C SER A 244 8.55 19.63 4.73
N LEU A 245 9.64 20.25 4.28
CA LEU A 245 10.86 20.45 5.04
C LEU A 245 10.83 21.83 5.69
N PHE A 246 10.93 21.87 7.02
CA PHE A 246 11.06 23.10 7.79
C PHE A 246 12.46 23.21 8.38
N LYS A 247 13.14 24.32 8.08
CA LYS A 247 14.45 24.71 8.64
C LYS A 247 14.33 26.12 9.19
N ASP A 248 14.89 26.37 10.37
CA ASP A 248 14.85 27.67 11.05
C ASP A 248 13.43 28.25 11.23
N GLY A 249 12.44 27.37 11.42
CA GLY A 249 11.03 27.73 11.56
C GLY A 249 10.34 28.14 10.25
N LYS A 250 10.95 27.94 9.08
CA LYS A 250 10.37 28.26 7.77
C LYS A 250 10.28 27.03 6.89
N GLU A 251 9.21 26.94 6.10
CA GLU A 251 9.08 25.92 5.06
C GLU A 251 10.06 26.24 3.92
N VAL A 252 11.04 25.35 3.69
CA VAL A 252 12.09 25.50 2.68
C VAL A 252 11.69 24.81 1.38
N LEU A 253 11.16 23.59 1.49
CA LEU A 253 10.81 22.74 0.36
C LEU A 253 9.53 21.98 0.67
N ARG A 254 8.71 21.76 -0.35
CA ARG A 254 7.53 20.88 -0.24
C ARG A 254 7.28 20.08 -1.51
N ARG A 255 6.76 18.86 -1.33
CA ARG A 255 6.23 18.02 -2.41
C ARG A 255 4.84 17.49 -2.05
N PRO A 256 3.89 17.45 -2.99
CA PRO A 256 3.99 17.93 -4.38
C PRO A 256 4.15 19.45 -4.47
N THR A 257 4.85 19.92 -5.51
CA THR A 257 5.01 21.35 -5.74
C THR A 257 3.72 21.94 -6.29
N ILE A 258 3.39 23.15 -5.87
CA ILE A 258 2.21 23.86 -6.34
C ILE A 258 2.65 24.87 -7.40
N GLN A 259 2.20 24.69 -8.64
CA GLN A 259 2.37 25.64 -9.73
C GLN A 259 0.99 26.03 -10.28
N ASN A 260 0.73 27.32 -10.46
CA ASN A 260 -0.57 27.83 -10.95
C ASN A 260 -1.78 27.25 -10.19
N LYS A 261 -1.69 27.17 -8.85
CA LYS A 261 -2.69 26.59 -7.95
C LYS A 261 -2.99 25.09 -8.17
N ARG A 262 -2.18 24.38 -8.96
CA ARG A 262 -2.30 22.93 -9.19
C ARG A 262 -1.08 22.20 -8.62
N ALA A 263 -1.32 21.04 -8.02
CA ALA A 263 -0.26 20.16 -7.56
C ALA A 263 0.37 19.43 -8.75
N ILE A 264 1.70 19.50 -8.86
CA ILE A 264 2.46 18.68 -9.80
C ILE A 264 2.63 17.31 -9.18
N PRO A 265 2.18 16.22 -9.84
CA PRO A 265 2.29 14.87 -9.28
C PRO A 265 3.72 14.54 -8.89
N PHE A 266 3.89 13.97 -7.70
CA PHE A 266 5.16 13.47 -7.20
C PHE A 266 4.97 12.03 -6.72
N VAL A 267 5.89 11.15 -7.10
CA VAL A 267 5.85 9.74 -6.70
C VAL A 267 6.72 9.58 -5.46
N PHE A 268 6.08 9.34 -4.32
CA PHE A 268 6.75 9.18 -3.02
C PHE A 268 7.32 7.77 -2.86
N THR A 269 8.50 7.54 -3.43
CA THR A 269 9.35 6.38 -3.07
C THR A 269 10.44 6.82 -2.10
N GLN A 270 11.10 5.86 -1.45
CA GLN A 270 12.19 6.18 -0.51
C GLN A 270 13.32 6.94 -1.22
N GLU A 271 13.69 6.51 -2.42
CA GLU A 271 14.75 7.10 -3.23
C GLU A 271 14.39 8.51 -3.68
N ASN A 272 13.17 8.71 -4.18
CA ASN A 272 12.71 10.02 -4.62
C ASN A 272 12.66 11.01 -3.46
N CYS A 273 12.20 10.58 -2.27
CA CYS A 273 12.21 11.43 -1.08
C CYS A 273 13.63 11.76 -0.63
N ILE A 274 14.55 10.79 -0.61
CA ILE A 274 15.96 11.02 -0.22
C ILE A 274 16.62 12.02 -1.16
N LEU A 275 16.43 11.86 -2.46
CA LEU A 275 17.01 12.74 -3.49
C LEU A 275 16.42 14.14 -3.42
N GLU A 276 15.09 14.24 -3.37
CA GLU A 276 14.38 15.51 -3.50
C GLU A 276 14.53 16.40 -2.26
N PHE A 277 14.48 15.82 -1.07
CA PHE A 277 14.68 16.55 0.19
C PHE A 277 16.15 16.57 0.63
N ASP A 278 17.05 16.04 -0.18
CA ASP A 278 18.49 15.91 0.09
C ASP A 278 18.78 15.35 1.50
N ILE A 279 18.05 14.28 1.86
CA ILE A 279 18.00 13.77 3.24
C ILE A 279 19.37 13.31 3.72
N ASN A 280 20.21 12.77 2.81
CA ASN A 280 21.55 12.31 3.18
C ASN A 280 22.44 13.48 3.64
N ASN A 281 22.45 14.58 2.89
CA ASN A 281 23.24 15.76 3.28
C ASN A 281 22.65 16.40 4.53
N LEU A 282 21.33 16.50 4.62
CA LEU A 282 20.64 17.01 5.80
C LEU A 282 20.98 16.20 7.06
N TYR A 283 20.97 14.88 6.97
CA TYR A 283 21.35 13.99 8.06
C TYR A 283 22.80 14.20 8.48
N ASN A 284 23.73 14.31 7.51
CA ASN A 284 25.14 14.52 7.81
C ASN A 284 25.40 15.89 8.47
N GLU A 285 24.76 16.95 7.97
CA GLU A 285 24.81 18.30 8.54
C GLU A 285 24.25 18.31 9.98
N CYS A 286 23.07 17.71 10.18
CA CYS A 286 22.47 17.64 11.50
C CYS A 286 23.33 16.81 12.47
N LYS A 287 23.90 15.69 12.00
CA LYS A 287 24.76 14.80 12.81
C LYS A 287 26.05 15.47 13.24
N SER A 288 26.70 16.26 12.38
CA SER A 288 27.91 17.02 12.76
C SER A 288 27.60 18.08 13.80
N ASN A 289 26.43 18.71 13.69
CA ASN A 289 25.97 19.81 14.55
C ASN A 289 25.32 19.36 15.86
N LEU A 290 25.29 18.06 16.16
CA LEU A 290 24.76 17.56 17.43
C LEU A 290 25.59 18.06 18.62
N ASN A 291 24.89 18.50 19.67
CA ASN A 291 25.52 18.80 20.96
C ASN A 291 26.00 17.51 21.65
N LYS A 292 26.80 17.65 22.71
CA LYS A 292 27.36 16.49 23.45
C LYS A 292 26.27 15.51 23.89
N HIS A 293 25.18 16.03 24.45
CA HIS A 293 24.03 15.24 24.89
C HIS A 293 23.35 14.48 23.73
N GLY A 294 23.14 15.13 22.58
CA GLY A 294 22.56 14.49 21.40
C GLY A 294 23.45 13.41 20.80
N LYS A 295 24.79 13.57 20.89
CA LYS A 295 25.74 12.51 20.51
C LYS A 295 25.68 11.31 21.45
N GLU A 296 25.41 11.51 22.74
CA GLU A 296 25.22 10.43 23.71
C GLU A 296 23.92 9.66 23.44
N ILE A 297 22.81 10.36 23.14
CA ILE A 297 21.55 9.72 22.74
C ILE A 297 21.75 8.87 21.49
N LEU A 298 22.38 9.42 20.45
CA LEU A 298 22.64 8.70 19.20
C LEU A 298 23.50 7.43 19.42
N LYS A 299 24.47 7.49 20.33
CA LYS A 299 25.31 6.32 20.67
C LYS A 299 24.55 5.23 21.41
N LYS A 300 23.53 5.57 22.22
CA LYS A 300 22.67 4.59 22.87
C LYS A 300 21.79 3.88 21.85
N ASP A 301 21.14 4.63 20.96
CA ASP A 301 20.32 4.05 19.87
C ASP A 301 21.12 3.08 18.99
N HIS A 302 22.36 3.41 18.62
CA HIS A 302 23.25 2.53 17.84
C HIS A 302 24.02 1.48 18.67
N GLY A 303 23.89 1.54 20.00
CA GLY A 303 24.45 0.58 20.93
C GLY A 303 23.53 -0.62 21.09
N ASP A 304 22.22 -0.35 21.18
CA ASP A 304 21.17 -1.36 21.33
C ASP A 304 21.08 -2.29 20.11
N GLU A 305 21.17 -1.73 18.90
CA GLU A 305 21.19 -2.49 17.63
C GLU A 305 22.38 -3.45 17.44
N ARG A 306 23.40 -3.40 18.32
CA ARG A 306 24.58 -4.29 18.25
C ARG A 306 24.58 -5.39 19.30
N THR A 307 23.61 -5.41 20.20
CA THR A 307 23.48 -6.37 21.30
C THR A 307 22.39 -7.43 21.09
N GLU A 308 21.68 -7.37 19.96
CA GLU A 308 20.75 -8.39 19.46
C GLU A 308 21.30 -9.04 18.18
#